data_AF-A0A059LCV4-F1
#
_entry.id   AF-A0A059LCV4-F1
#
_cell.length_a   1.000
_cell.length_b   1.000
_cell.length_c   1.000
_cell.angle_alpha   90.00
_cell.angle_beta   90.00
_cell.angle_gamma   90.00
#
_symmetry.space_group_name_H-M   'P 1'
#
loop_
_entity.id
_entity.type
_entity.pdbx_description
1 polymer ?
#
loop_
_entity_poly.entity_id
_entity_poly.type
_entity_poly.pdbx_seq_one_letter_code
_entity_poly.pdbx_strand_id
1 'polypeptide(L)'
;TANLPPELQRILNTIRDLDERSEDLGVQIQEYMELCLQLKPSIPGRKTADDATLEDLKARIEADQRLLIQFAEEKVQLACLGYDLLDNHLGQLDQDVTALAEELQQSATDFPDMGDASFMDTPAFEDGGSRRGARMRDMSSFDAPDSAPGA
;
A
#
# COMPACT_ATOMS: atom_id res chain seq x y z
N THR A 1 2.70 2.85 17.43
CA THR A 1 2.72 1.90 16.29
C THR A 1 3.63 2.44 15.17
N ALA A 2 4.90 2.76 15.48
CA ALA A 2 5.73 3.62 14.64
C ALA A 2 6.52 2.91 13.52
N ASN A 3 6.27 1.63 13.26
CA ASN A 3 7.14 0.81 12.39
C ASN A 3 6.43 0.18 11.17
N LEU A 4 5.17 0.52 10.89
CA LEU A 4 4.46 -0.03 9.73
C LEU A 4 5.12 0.35 8.39
N PRO A 5 5.39 1.64 8.10
CA PRO A 5 5.99 2.01 6.82
C PRO A 5 7.35 1.33 6.53
N PRO A 6 8.33 1.32 7.46
CA PRO A 6 9.62 0.69 7.17
C PRO A 6 9.53 -0.84 7.05
N GLU A 7 8.68 -1.49 7.85
CA GLU A 7 8.55 -2.95 7.82
C GLU A 7 7.83 -3.43 6.57
N LEU A 8 6.75 -2.73 6.16
CA LEU A 8 6.07 -3.03 4.89
C LEU A 8 7.01 -2.81 3.69
N GLN A 9 7.80 -1.72 3.71
CA GLN A 9 8.78 -1.47 2.66
C GLN A 9 9.85 -2.56 2.59
N ARG A 10 10.31 -3.07 3.74
CA ARG A 10 11.25 -4.20 3.82
C ARG A 10 10.67 -5.46 3.18
N ILE A 11 9.42 -5.80 3.51
CA ILE A 11 8.72 -6.96 2.95
C ILE A 11 8.60 -6.83 1.44
N LEU A 12 8.08 -5.71 0.95
CA LEU A 12 7.85 -5.49 -0.49
C LEU A 12 9.16 -5.50 -1.29
N ASN A 13 10.24 -4.91 -0.76
CA ASN A 13 11.55 -4.99 -1.40
C ASN A 13 12.06 -6.43 -1.46
N THR A 14 11.87 -7.21 -0.39
CA THR A 14 12.29 -8.62 -0.37
C THR A 14 11.51 -9.46 -1.39
N ILE A 15 10.20 -9.24 -1.50
CA ILE A 15 9.36 -9.89 -2.53
C ILE A 15 9.85 -9.54 -3.92
N ARG A 16 10.15 -8.26 -4.18
CA ARG A 16 10.68 -7.80 -5.46
C ARG A 16 12.02 -8.47 -5.79
N ASP A 17 12.94 -8.54 -4.84
CA ASP A 17 14.24 -9.20 -5.05
C ASP A 17 14.07 -10.70 -5.37
N LEU A 18 13.10 -11.37 -4.74
CA LEU A 18 12.74 -12.76 -5.05
C LEU A 18 12.09 -12.90 -6.42
N ASP A 19 11.27 -11.93 -6.85
CA ASP A 19 10.67 -11.91 -8.19
C ASP A 19 11.75 -11.77 -9.28
N GLU A 20 12.67 -10.81 -9.13
CA GLU A 20 13.78 -10.60 -10.07
C GLU A 20 14.64 -11.87 -10.19
N ARG A 21 15.00 -12.50 -9.07
CA ARG A 21 15.74 -13.78 -9.08
C ARG A 21 14.95 -14.94 -9.69
N SER A 22 13.63 -14.97 -9.49
CA SER A 22 12.77 -16.00 -10.08
C SER A 22 12.70 -15.85 -11.60
N GLU A 23 12.66 -14.61 -12.11
CA GLU A 23 12.68 -14.33 -13.54
C GLU A 23 14.00 -14.77 -14.18
N ASP A 24 15.14 -14.38 -13.60
CA ASP A 24 16.47 -14.79 -14.07
C ASP A 24 16.62 -16.31 -14.11
N LEU A 25 16.18 -17.00 -13.05
CA LEU A 25 16.23 -18.46 -12.96
C LEU A 25 15.29 -19.12 -13.97
N GLY A 26 14.14 -18.51 -14.23
CA GLY A 26 13.20 -18.92 -15.26
C GLY A 26 13.81 -18.86 -16.67
N VAL A 27 14.54 -17.80 -16.99
CA VAL A 27 15.29 -17.67 -18.26
C VAL A 27 16.37 -18.75 -18.36
N GLN A 28 17.15 -18.98 -17.30
CA GLN A 28 18.19 -20.03 -17.29
C GLN A 28 17.61 -21.43 -17.52
N ILE A 29 16.48 -21.76 -16.88
CA ILE A 29 15.81 -23.05 -17.10
C ILE A 29 15.37 -23.20 -18.56
N GLN A 30 14.87 -22.13 -19.19
CA GLN A 30 14.49 -22.16 -20.61
C GLN A 30 15.71 -22.41 -21.49
N GLU A 31 16.83 -21.74 -21.26
CA GLU A 31 18.08 -21.95 -21.99
C GLU A 31 18.58 -23.41 -21.87
N TYR A 32 18.60 -23.97 -20.65
CA TYR A 32 18.97 -25.37 -20.45
C TYR A 32 18.01 -26.35 -21.12
N MET A 33 16.72 -26.02 -21.16
CA MET A 33 15.72 -26.83 -21.84
C MET A 33 15.92 -26.82 -23.36
N GLU A 34 16.22 -25.66 -23.95
CA GLU A 34 16.57 -25.55 -25.36
C GLU A 34 17.83 -26.38 -25.70
N LEU A 35 18.86 -26.31 -24.86
CA LEU A 35 20.07 -27.13 -25.02
C LEU A 35 19.75 -28.63 -24.97
N CYS A 36 18.89 -29.06 -24.04
CA CYS A 36 18.44 -30.46 -23.99
C CYS A 36 17.73 -30.90 -25.27
N LEU A 37 16.94 -30.02 -25.90
CA LEU A 37 16.22 -30.33 -27.14
C LEU A 37 17.15 -30.36 -28.36
N GLN A 38 18.25 -29.59 -28.34
CA GLN A 38 19.26 -29.58 -29.39
C GLN A 38 20.15 -30.83 -29.35
N LEU A 39 20.35 -31.43 -28.18
CA LEU A 39 21.04 -32.70 -28.00
C LEU A 39 20.20 -33.83 -28.64
N LYS A 40 20.75 -34.46 -29.68
CA LYS A 40 20.08 -35.55 -30.40
C LYS A 40 20.00 -36.80 -29.51
N PRO A 41 18.85 -37.47 -29.38
CA PRO A 41 18.77 -38.70 -28.60
C PRO A 41 19.70 -39.76 -29.22
N SER A 42 20.56 -40.33 -28.38
CA SER A 42 21.49 -41.38 -28.79
C SER A 42 20.73 -42.63 -29.26
N ILE A 43 21.34 -43.38 -30.20
CA ILE A 43 20.79 -44.63 -30.71
C ILE A 43 20.60 -45.60 -29.52
N PRO A 44 19.40 -46.22 -29.37
CA PRO A 44 19.14 -47.12 -28.26
C PRO A 44 20.17 -48.26 -28.22
N GLY A 45 20.87 -48.38 -27.09
CA GLY A 45 21.91 -49.38 -26.84
C GLY A 45 23.35 -48.86 -26.78
N ARG A 46 23.60 -47.57 -27.06
CA ARG A 46 24.93 -46.96 -26.92
C ARG A 46 24.84 -45.65 -26.12
N LYS A 47 25.29 -45.69 -24.86
CA LYS A 47 25.50 -44.46 -24.08
C LYS A 47 26.60 -43.65 -24.75
N THR A 48 26.26 -42.48 -25.25
CA THR A 48 27.24 -41.52 -25.80
C THR A 48 27.60 -40.47 -24.74
N ALA A 49 28.62 -39.67 -25.00
CA ALA A 49 28.93 -38.52 -24.13
C ALA A 49 27.74 -37.55 -24.03
N ASP A 50 26.94 -37.46 -25.10
CA ASP A 50 25.74 -36.61 -25.17
C ASP A 50 24.66 -37.05 -24.18
N ASP A 51 24.49 -38.36 -23.93
CA ASP A 51 23.53 -38.86 -22.93
C ASP A 51 23.91 -38.43 -21.50
N ALA A 52 25.20 -38.44 -21.16
CA ALA A 52 25.66 -37.99 -19.85
C ALA A 52 25.43 -36.48 -19.66
N THR A 53 25.73 -35.68 -20.69
CA THR A 53 25.46 -34.23 -20.65
C THR A 53 23.97 -33.92 -20.55
N LEU A 54 23.12 -34.75 -21.16
CA LEU A 54 21.67 -34.59 -21.11
C LEU A 54 21.11 -34.97 -19.73
N GLU A 55 21.65 -36.01 -19.08
CA GLU A 55 21.33 -36.31 -17.67
C GLU A 55 21.76 -35.17 -16.74
N ASP A 56 22.95 -34.60 -16.92
CA ASP A 56 23.44 -33.48 -16.12
C ASP A 56 22.57 -32.22 -16.28
N LEU A 57 22.20 -31.87 -17.51
CA LEU A 57 21.31 -30.73 -17.78
C LEU A 57 19.91 -30.94 -17.17
N LYS A 58 19.36 -32.15 -17.25
CA LYS A 58 18.08 -32.48 -16.59
C LYS A 58 18.17 -32.34 -15.08
N ALA A 59 19.23 -32.85 -14.46
CA ALA A 59 19.45 -32.72 -13.04
C ALA A 59 19.57 -31.24 -12.62
N ARG A 60 20.20 -30.41 -13.45
CA ARG A 60 20.28 -28.96 -13.24
C ARG A 60 18.90 -28.29 -13.32
N ILE A 61 18.13 -28.57 -14.37
CA ILE A 61 16.77 -28.06 -14.56
C ILE A 61 15.89 -28.44 -13.36
N GLU A 62 15.93 -29.69 -12.90
CA GLU A 62 15.16 -30.13 -11.74
C GLU A 62 15.57 -29.40 -10.45
N ALA A 63 16.86 -29.13 -10.25
CA ALA A 63 17.34 -28.39 -9.09
C ALA A 63 16.85 -26.93 -9.12
N ASP A 64 16.97 -26.27 -10.28
CA ASP A 64 16.56 -24.87 -10.46
C ASP A 64 15.03 -24.72 -10.36
N GLN A 65 14.25 -25.70 -10.85
CA GLN A 65 12.80 -25.75 -10.66
C GLN A 65 12.39 -25.88 -9.18
N ARG A 66 13.12 -26.70 -8.39
CA ARG A 66 12.87 -26.80 -6.95
C ARG A 66 13.17 -25.47 -6.26
N LEU A 67 14.21 -24.76 -6.68
CA LEU A 67 14.53 -23.44 -6.14
C LEU A 67 13.45 -22.40 -6.50
N LEU A 68 12.89 -22.43 -7.71
CA LEU A 68 11.73 -21.58 -8.06
C LEU A 68 10.52 -21.82 -7.15
N ILE A 69 10.24 -23.07 -6.81
CA ILE A 69 9.16 -23.42 -5.87
C ILE A 69 9.44 -22.81 -4.49
N GLN A 70 10.68 -22.91 -4.00
CA GLN A 70 11.08 -22.30 -2.73
C GLN A 70 10.89 -20.77 -2.74
N PHE A 71 11.33 -20.09 -3.80
CA PHE A 71 11.09 -18.64 -3.93
C PHE A 71 9.60 -18.30 -3.97
N ALA A 72 8.78 -19.12 -4.63
CA ALA A 72 7.33 -18.92 -4.64
C ALA A 72 6.71 -19.06 -3.24
N GLU A 73 7.12 -20.09 -2.48
CA GLU A 73 6.65 -20.29 -1.10
C GLU A 73 7.08 -19.13 -0.19
N GLU A 74 8.32 -18.66 -0.28
CA GLU A 74 8.84 -17.52 0.49
C GLU A 74 8.07 -16.23 0.16
N LYS A 75 7.77 -15.96 -1.11
CA LYS A 75 6.97 -14.82 -1.52
C LYS A 75 5.56 -14.85 -0.93
N VAL A 76 4.92 -16.03 -0.90
CA VAL A 76 3.61 -16.19 -0.27
C VAL A 76 3.68 -15.90 1.22
N GLN A 77 4.70 -16.42 1.92
CA GLN A 77 4.88 -16.16 3.35
C GLN A 77 5.12 -14.67 3.65
N LEU A 78 5.93 -13.99 2.84
CA LEU A 78 6.15 -12.55 2.97
C LEU A 78 4.86 -11.75 2.73
N ALA A 79 4.07 -12.15 1.74
CA ALA A 79 2.78 -11.52 1.47
C ALA A 79 1.79 -11.71 2.63
N CYS A 80 1.72 -12.91 3.22
CA CYS A 80 0.93 -13.17 4.43
C CYS A 80 1.38 -12.29 5.59
N LEU A 81 2.70 -12.18 5.83
CA LEU A 81 3.24 -11.34 6.90
C LEU A 81 2.89 -9.86 6.69
N GLY A 82 2.97 -9.37 5.45
CA GLY A 82 2.55 -8.01 5.11
C GLY A 82 1.05 -7.78 5.33
N TYR A 83 0.22 -8.77 5.00
CA TYR A 83 -1.22 -8.72 5.25
C TYR A 83 -1.54 -8.67 6.75
N ASP A 84 -0.96 -9.57 7.54
CA ASP A 84 -1.18 -9.62 8.99
C ASP A 84 -0.73 -8.32 9.66
N LEU A 85 0.38 -7.73 9.21
CA LEU A 85 0.85 -6.45 9.69
C LEU A 85 -0.18 -5.34 9.41
N LEU A 86 -0.72 -5.28 8.20
CA LEU A 86 -1.76 -4.30 7.85
C LEU A 86 -3.05 -4.50 8.65
N ASP A 87 -3.49 -5.75 8.83
CA ASP A 87 -4.70 -6.11 9.57
C ASP A 87 -4.62 -5.70 11.04
N ASN A 88 -3.48 -5.95 11.69
CA ASN A 88 -3.24 -5.50 13.06
C ASN A 88 -3.29 -3.98 13.20
N HIS A 89 -2.74 -3.25 12.24
CA HIS A 89 -2.76 -1.80 12.23
C HIS A 89 -4.15 -1.23 11.96
N LEU A 90 -4.93 -1.87 11.09
CA LEU A 90 -6.33 -1.52 10.85
C LEU A 90 -7.15 -1.68 12.13
N GLY A 91 -7.03 -2.82 12.81
CA GLY A 91 -7.75 -3.06 14.06
C GLY A 91 -7.39 -2.09 15.19
N GLN A 92 -6.14 -1.64 15.25
CA GLN A 92 -5.72 -0.59 16.19
C GLN A 92 -6.34 0.77 15.85
N LEU A 93 -6.36 1.15 14.57
CA LEU A 93 -7.00 2.39 14.14
C LEU A 93 -8.50 2.38 14.43
N ASP A 94 -9.19 1.25 14.25
CA ASP A 94 -10.61 1.13 14.58
C ASP A 94 -10.87 1.29 16.09
N GLN A 95 -9.98 0.76 16.94
CA GLN A 95 -10.03 0.96 18.39
C GLN A 95 -9.78 2.43 18.75
N ASP A 96 -8.77 3.06 18.15
CA ASP A 96 -8.44 4.47 18.39
C ASP A 96 -9.62 5.38 17.97
N VAL A 97 -10.27 5.11 16.84
CA VAL A 97 -11.46 5.83 16.37
C VAL A 97 -12.62 5.67 17.36
N THR A 98 -12.82 4.46 17.87
CA THR A 98 -13.90 4.18 18.84
C THR A 98 -13.64 4.92 20.15
N ALA A 99 -12.41 4.86 20.67
CA ALA A 99 -12.01 5.57 21.89
C ALA A 99 -12.17 7.09 21.74
N LEU A 100 -11.75 7.66 20.61
CA LEU A 100 -11.92 9.09 20.33
C LEU A 100 -13.40 9.49 20.26
N ALA A 101 -14.28 8.65 19.70
CA ALA A 101 -15.71 8.92 19.69
C ALA A 101 -16.31 8.92 21.10
N GLU A 102 -15.88 8.00 21.97
CA GLU A 102 -16.30 7.94 23.36
C GLU A 102 -15.81 9.16 24.16
N GLU A 103 -14.55 9.57 23.98
CA GLU A 103 -14.00 10.79 24.61
C GLU A 103 -14.78 12.04 24.22
N LEU A 104 -15.15 12.18 22.94
CA LEU A 104 -15.98 13.29 22.48
C LEU A 104 -17.37 13.29 23.13
N GLN A 105 -18.01 12.12 23.26
CA GLN A 105 -19.30 12.00 23.95
C GLN A 105 -19.19 12.36 25.44
N GLN A 106 -18.14 11.89 26.12
CA GLN A 106 -17.90 12.21 27.53
C GLN A 106 -17.65 13.71 27.73
N SER A 107 -16.82 14.32 26.88
CA SER A 107 -16.57 15.76 26.92
C SER A 107 -17.84 16.59 26.68
N ALA A 108 -18.76 16.13 25.83
CA ALA A 108 -20.05 16.78 25.63
C ALA A 108 -20.97 16.65 26.86
N THR A 109 -20.88 15.55 27.61
CA THR A 109 -21.64 15.35 28.85
C THR A 109 -21.05 16.06 30.08
N ASP A 110 -19.75 16.39 30.07
CA ASP A 110 -19.07 17.10 31.16
C ASP A 110 -19.27 18.63 31.12
N PHE A 111 -19.81 19.18 30.02
CA PHE A 111 -20.28 20.57 29.92
C PHE A 111 -21.82 20.72 29.79
N PRO A 112 -22.64 20.18 30.70
CA PRO A 112 -24.09 20.34 30.61
C PRO A 112 -24.60 21.66 31.23
N ASP A 113 -23.74 22.49 31.83
CA ASP A 113 -24.16 23.65 32.64
C ASP A 113 -23.42 24.95 32.30
N MET A 114 -23.66 25.48 31.10
CA MET A 114 -23.47 26.90 30.77
C MET A 114 -24.61 27.36 29.83
N GLY A 115 -25.83 27.00 30.22
CA GLY A 115 -27.03 27.19 29.41
C GLY A 115 -28.27 27.60 30.20
N ASP A 116 -28.16 28.01 31.47
CA ASP A 116 -29.19 28.86 32.09
C ASP A 116 -28.92 30.32 31.71
N ALA A 117 -29.24 30.65 30.46
CA ALA A 117 -29.25 32.03 29.96
C ALA A 117 -30.54 32.76 30.36
N SER A 118 -31.00 32.62 31.60
CA SER A 118 -32.08 33.44 32.17
C SER A 118 -31.61 34.81 32.69
N PHE A 119 -30.32 35.15 32.55
CA PHE A 119 -29.74 36.42 32.98
C PHE A 119 -29.56 37.44 31.84
N MET A 120 -30.60 37.71 31.04
CA MET A 120 -30.68 38.93 30.22
C MET A 120 -32.15 39.33 30.02
N ASP A 121 -32.87 39.59 31.13
CA ASP A 121 -34.05 40.47 31.08
C ASP A 121 -33.58 41.91 31.30
N THR A 122 -32.93 42.47 30.27
CA THR A 122 -32.62 43.90 30.21
C THR A 122 -33.87 44.65 29.76
N PRO A 123 -34.43 45.58 30.56
CA PRO A 123 -35.61 46.31 30.14
C PRO A 123 -35.23 47.24 28.98
N ALA A 124 -36.03 47.18 27.91
CA ALA A 124 -35.91 48.05 26.76
C ALA A 124 -36.01 49.53 27.18
N PHE A 125 -34.92 50.28 26.99
CA PHE A 125 -34.93 51.74 27.04
C PHE A 125 -35.19 52.25 25.62
N GLU A 126 -36.37 52.83 25.41
CA GLU A 126 -36.73 53.55 24.20
C GLU A 126 -36.02 54.91 24.08
N ASP A 127 -35.75 55.24 22.82
CA ASP A 127 -35.72 56.59 22.21
C ASP A 127 -34.36 57.25 21.92
N GLY A 128 -34.27 57.74 20.67
CA GLY A 128 -33.43 58.89 20.32
C GLY A 128 -32.31 58.71 19.30
N GLY A 129 -32.61 58.88 18.00
CA GLY A 129 -31.75 59.74 17.16
C GLY A 129 -30.88 59.11 16.05
N SER A 130 -31.48 58.92 14.88
CA SER A 130 -31.03 59.37 13.54
C SER A 130 -29.52 59.64 13.25
N ARG A 131 -28.94 58.90 12.29
CA ARG A 131 -28.33 59.36 11.00
C ARG A 131 -26.98 58.72 10.62
N ARG A 132 -26.87 58.49 9.30
CA ARG A 132 -25.69 58.27 8.41
C ARG A 132 -25.27 56.80 8.30
N GLY A 133 -25.27 56.15 7.14
CA GLY A 133 -25.25 56.61 5.76
C GLY A 133 -24.04 56.01 5.04
N ALA A 134 -24.31 55.07 4.13
CA ALA A 134 -23.48 54.61 3.01
C ALA A 134 -22.12 53.96 3.28
N ARG A 135 -21.94 52.73 2.81
CA ARG A 135 -21.21 52.44 1.56
C ARG A 135 -21.24 50.95 1.22
N MET A 136 -21.81 50.66 0.05
CA MET A 136 -21.60 49.44 -0.71
C MET A 136 -20.10 49.15 -0.91
N ARG A 137 -19.73 47.88 -0.87
CA ARG A 137 -18.85 47.31 -1.90
C ARG A 137 -19.13 45.80 -2.04
N ASP A 138 -20.01 45.52 -2.98
CA ASP A 138 -20.12 44.23 -3.65
C ASP A 138 -18.83 43.97 -4.43
N MET A 139 -18.28 42.77 -4.37
CA MET A 139 -17.13 42.38 -5.19
C MET A 139 -17.21 40.88 -5.49
N SER A 140 -18.13 40.54 -6.39
CA SER A 140 -18.10 39.32 -7.19
C SER A 140 -17.73 39.70 -8.64
N SER A 141 -16.54 39.27 -9.08
CA SER A 141 -15.99 39.38 -10.44
C SER A 141 -14.59 38.75 -10.37
N PHE A 142 -14.13 37.81 -11.18
CA PHE A 142 -14.59 37.24 -12.44
C PHE A 142 -13.68 36.03 -12.72
N ASP A 143 -14.19 35.16 -13.58
CA ASP A 143 -13.75 33.84 -13.98
C ASP A 143 -12.41 33.81 -14.75
N ALA A 144 -11.87 32.58 -14.93
CA ALA A 144 -10.54 32.11 -15.39
C ALA A 144 -10.17 32.46 -16.87
N PRO A 145 -9.27 31.74 -17.60
CA PRO A 145 -8.03 30.98 -17.34
C PRO A 145 -6.84 31.44 -18.27
N ASP A 146 -5.60 30.93 -18.14
CA ASP A 146 -4.82 30.50 -19.34
C ASP A 146 -3.50 29.70 -19.07
N SER A 147 -3.38 28.62 -19.85
CA SER A 147 -2.22 27.92 -20.47
C SER A 147 -0.87 27.69 -19.79
N ALA A 148 -0.62 26.41 -19.48
CA ALA A 148 0.36 25.44 -20.02
C ALA A 148 1.82 25.84 -20.42
N PRO A 149 2.78 24.87 -20.36
CA PRO A 149 4.22 25.11 -20.37
C PRO A 149 4.89 24.96 -21.75
N GLY A 150 6.11 25.48 -21.92
CA GLY A 150 6.91 25.29 -23.13
C GLY A 150 8.42 25.37 -22.93
N ALA A 151 9.10 24.40 -23.56
CA ALA A 151 10.53 24.25 -23.90
C ALA A 151 11.50 23.80 -22.81
#